data_AF-A0A4Q4DUP9-F1
#
_entry.id   AF-A0A4Q4DUP9-F1
#
_cell.length_a   1.000
_cell.length_b   1.000
_cell.length_c   1.000
_cell.angle_alpha   90.00
_cell.angle_beta   90.00
_cell.angle_gamma   90.00
#
_symmetry.space_group_name_H-M   'P 1'
#
loop_
_entity.id
_entity.type
_entity.pdbx_description
1 polymer ?
#
loop_
_entity_poly.entity_id
_entity_poly.type
_entity_poly.pdbx_seq_one_letter_code
_entity_poly.pdbx_strand_id
1 'polypeptide(L)'
;MNSPLVFPRSVSALEAQCRSAVDGRPVVFWRSGCKYCLRLRFRLGRSARRLHWVDIWRDPAGAAAVRAANEGNETVPTVFVAGRPHVNPDPEWVREQLFPSA
;
A
#
# COMPACT_ATOMS: atom_id res chain seq x y z
N MET A 1 -1.34 -21.79 7.19
CA MET A 1 -1.41 -21.88 5.71
C MET A 1 -1.79 -20.51 5.13
N ASN A 2 -0.89 -19.52 5.17
CA ASN A 2 -1.16 -18.21 4.55
C ASN A 2 -0.32 -18.13 3.28
N SER A 3 -0.98 -18.26 2.14
CA SER A 3 -0.39 -18.42 0.82
C SER A 3 0.48 -17.19 0.47
N PRO A 4 1.82 -17.35 0.30
CA PRO A 4 2.72 -16.22 0.03
C PRO A 4 2.70 -15.71 -1.42
N LEU A 5 1.82 -16.23 -2.29
CA LEU A 5 1.98 -16.11 -3.74
C LEU A 5 1.10 -15.04 -4.40
N VAL A 6 0.18 -14.42 -3.68
CA VAL A 6 -0.72 -13.41 -4.28
C VAL A 6 -0.11 -12.02 -4.22
N PHE A 7 0.66 -11.68 -3.18
CA PHE A 7 1.23 -10.35 -2.98
C PHE A 7 2.76 -10.38 -3.09
N PRO A 8 3.38 -9.36 -3.72
CA PRO A 8 4.83 -9.26 -3.80
C PRO A 8 5.44 -9.16 -2.40
N ARG A 9 6.74 -9.44 -2.32
CA ARG A 9 7.51 -9.41 -1.07
C ARG A 9 7.17 -8.16 -0.27
N SER A 10 6.59 -8.35 0.91
CA SER A 10 6.28 -7.24 1.80
C SER A 10 7.58 -6.69 2.39
N VAL A 11 7.78 -5.38 2.27
CA VAL A 11 8.85 -4.64 2.95
C VAL A 11 8.32 -4.04 4.24
N SER A 12 9.20 -3.60 5.14
CA SER A 12 8.78 -2.87 6.34
C SER A 12 8.19 -1.50 5.97
N ALA A 13 7.32 -0.95 6.83
CA ALA A 13 6.72 0.37 6.62
C ALA A 13 7.76 1.48 6.52
N LEU A 14 8.81 1.41 7.34
CA LEU A 14 9.89 2.40 7.33
C LEU A 14 10.66 2.35 6.01
N GLU A 15 11.03 1.15 5.57
CA GLU A 15 11.75 0.96 4.31
C GLU A 15 10.90 1.36 3.11
N ALA A 16 9.61 1.03 3.10
CA ALA A 16 8.68 1.43 2.05
C ALA A 16 8.57 2.95 1.94
N GLN A 17 8.46 3.64 3.07
CA GLN A 17 8.39 5.10 3.12
C GLN A 17 9.71 5.75 2.65
N CYS A 18 10.86 5.24 3.10
CA CYS A 18 12.16 5.72 2.62
C CYS A 18 12.31 5.54 1.11
N ARG A 19 11.93 4.36 0.56
CA ARG A 19 11.97 4.10 -0.88
C ARG A 19 11.01 5.01 -1.64
N SER A 20 9.79 5.16 -1.14
CA SER A 20 8.77 6.07 -1.69
C SER A 20 9.23 7.52 -1.74
N ALA A 21 9.95 7.99 -0.71
CA ALA A 21 10.52 9.33 -0.70
C ALA A 21 11.62 9.52 -1.76
N VAL A 22 12.33 8.45 -2.13
CA VAL A 22 13.40 8.48 -3.15
C VAL A 22 12.85 8.30 -4.56
N ASP A 23 11.92 7.36 -4.77
CA ASP A 23 11.43 6.98 -6.10
C ASP A 23 10.06 7.57 -6.46
N GLY A 24 9.42 8.28 -5.52
CA GLY A 24 8.11 8.91 -5.67
C GLY A 24 6.94 7.92 -5.73
N ARG A 25 7.18 6.61 -5.56
CA ARG A 25 6.14 5.60 -5.78
C ARG A 25 5.25 5.44 -4.55
N PRO A 26 3.95 5.15 -4.71
CA PRO A 26 3.06 4.95 -3.58
C PRO A 26 3.41 3.71 -2.73
N VAL A 27 3.16 3.82 -1.43
CA VAL A 27 3.20 2.70 -0.48
C VAL A 27 1.77 2.23 -0.22
N VAL A 28 1.49 0.95 -0.41
CA VAL A 28 0.19 0.34 -0.16
C VAL A 28 0.28 -0.56 1.07
N PHE A 29 -0.47 -0.20 2.11
CA PHE A 29 -0.69 -1.01 3.29
C PHE A 29 -1.86 -1.95 3.06
N TRP A 30 -1.62 -3.25 3.24
CA TRP A 30 -2.59 -4.30 3.01
C TRP A 30 -2.54 -5.34 4.13
N ARG A 31 -3.55 -6.21 4.18
CA ARG A 31 -3.60 -7.37 5.07
C ARG A 31 -4.20 -8.57 4.35
N SER A 32 -3.90 -9.77 4.81
CA SER A 32 -4.49 -11.01 4.28
C SER A 32 -6.01 -11.02 4.46
N GLY A 33 -6.76 -11.43 3.42
CA GLY A 33 -8.23 -11.45 3.42
C GLY A 33 -8.92 -10.14 3.02
N CYS A 34 -8.17 -9.09 2.68
CA CYS A 34 -8.71 -7.81 2.24
C CYS A 34 -9.23 -7.86 0.78
N LYS A 35 -10.57 -7.94 0.59
CA LYS A 35 -11.22 -7.94 -0.74
C LYS A 35 -10.87 -6.69 -1.57
N TYR A 36 -10.82 -5.53 -0.94
CA TYR A 36 -10.48 -4.26 -1.60
C TYR A 36 -9.02 -4.21 -2.05
N CYS A 37 -8.09 -4.78 -1.28
CA CYS A 37 -6.68 -4.85 -1.62
C CYS A 37 -6.44 -5.78 -2.83
N LEU A 38 -7.16 -6.91 -2.89
CA LEU A 38 -7.21 -7.78 -4.07
C LEU A 38 -7.78 -7.05 -5.30
N ARG A 39 -8.89 -6.32 -5.13
CA ARG A 39 -9.48 -5.51 -6.21
C ARG A 39 -8.50 -4.45 -6.73
N LEU A 40 -7.85 -3.71 -5.83
CA LEU A 40 -6.85 -2.70 -6.16
C LEU A 40 -5.70 -3.30 -6.97
N ARG A 41 -5.15 -4.42 -6.49
CA ARG A 41 -4.09 -5.16 -7.20
C ARG A 41 -4.54 -5.63 -8.59
N PHE A 42 -5.75 -6.18 -8.70
CA PHE A 42 -6.28 -6.68 -9.96
C PHE A 42 -6.49 -5.55 -10.98
N ARG A 43 -7.06 -4.42 -10.55
CA ARG A 43 -7.27 -3.23 -11.39
C ARG A 43 -5.96 -2.59 -11.83
N LEU A 44 -4.94 -2.58 -10.97
CA LEU A 44 -3.61 -2.06 -11.29
C LEU A 44 -2.79 -3.01 -12.18
N GLY A 45 -3.13 -4.30 -12.23
CA GLY A 45 -2.52 -5.29 -13.12
C GLY A 45 -0.99 -5.31 -13.01
N ARG A 46 -0.29 -5.15 -14.14
CA ARG A 46 1.19 -5.12 -14.18
C ARG A 46 1.79 -3.93 -13.43
N SER A 47 1.07 -2.83 -13.26
CA SER A 47 1.55 -1.64 -12.55
C SER A 47 1.57 -1.86 -11.02
N ALA A 48 0.81 -2.84 -10.52
CA ALA A 48 0.81 -3.20 -9.10
C ALA A 48 2.21 -3.55 -8.55
N ARG A 49 3.10 -4.07 -9.40
CA ARG A 49 4.49 -4.42 -9.02
C ARG A 49 5.41 -3.21 -8.80
N ARG A 50 4.98 -2.02 -9.23
CA ARG A 50 5.75 -0.78 -9.06
C ARG A 50 5.51 -0.16 -7.67
N LEU A 51 4.40 -0.51 -7.03
CA LEU A 51 4.05 -0.04 -5.69
C LEU A 51 4.89 -0.76 -4.62
N HIS A 52 5.13 -0.08 -3.50
CA HIS A 52 5.70 -0.72 -2.32
C HIS A 52 4.56 -1.33 -1.49
N TRP A 53 4.63 -2.63 -1.20
CA TRP A 53 3.58 -3.33 -0.46
C TRP A 53 4.04 -3.61 0.97
N VAL A 54 3.21 -3.23 1.95
CA VAL A 54 3.48 -3.43 3.38
C VAL A 54 2.34 -4.21 3.99
N ASP A 55 2.65 -5.37 4.57
CA ASP A 55 1.67 -6.19 5.29
C ASP A 55 1.62 -5.74 6.76
N ILE A 56 0.49 -5.15 7.16
CA ILE A 56 0.31 -4.61 8.51
C ILE A 56 0.25 -5.70 9.60
N TRP A 57 -0.04 -6.96 9.26
CA TRP A 57 0.01 -8.05 10.24
C TRP A 57 1.43 -8.49 10.54
N ARG A 58 2.33 -8.30 9.58
CA ARG A 58 3.74 -8.68 9.73
C ARG A 58 4.59 -7.55 10.30
N ASP A 59 4.19 -6.31 10.05
CA ASP A 59 4.91 -5.13 10.51
C ASP A 59 4.04 -4.27 11.45
N PRO A 60 4.31 -4.26 12.76
CA PRO A 60 3.56 -3.45 13.72
C PRO A 60 3.71 -1.95 13.46
N ALA A 61 4.82 -1.51 12.85
CA ALA A 61 5.00 -0.13 12.42
C ALA A 61 4.02 0.23 11.29
N GLY A 62 3.76 -0.69 10.36
CA GLY A 62 2.74 -0.54 9.34
C GLY A 62 1.32 -0.46 9.90
N ALA A 63 1.00 -1.30 10.90
CA ALA A 63 -0.28 -1.20 11.61
C ALA A 63 -0.43 0.17 12.31
N ALA A 64 0.62 0.65 12.99
CA ALA A 64 0.61 1.96 13.63
C ALA A 64 0.43 3.10 12.62
N ALA A 65 1.07 3.04 11.45
CA ALA A 65 0.92 4.02 10.38
C ALA A 65 -0.52 4.06 9.83
N VAL A 66 -1.14 2.89 9.64
CA VAL A 66 -2.54 2.81 9.21
C VAL A 66 -3.47 3.37 10.28
N ARG A 67 -3.27 3.02 11.56
CA ARG A 67 -4.08 3.56 12.67
C ARG A 67 -3.94 5.08 12.78
N ALA A 68 -2.72 5.61 12.67
CA ALA A 68 -2.47 7.05 12.68
C ALA A 68 -3.19 7.77 11.52
N ALA A 69 -3.26 7.13 10.35
CA ALA A 69 -3.97 7.65 9.18
C ALA A 69 -5.50 7.56 9.27
N ASN A 70 -6.05 6.70 10.13
CA ASN A 70 -7.47 6.32 10.15
C ASN A 70 -8.11 6.52 11.53
N GLU A 71 -7.65 7.52 12.30
CA GLU A 71 -8.22 7.85 13.61
C GLU A 71 -8.23 6.67 14.60
N GLY A 72 -7.21 5.82 14.53
CA GLY A 72 -7.07 4.61 15.35
C GLY A 72 -7.56 3.32 14.69
N ASN A 73 -8.19 3.38 13.52
CA ASN A 73 -8.71 2.20 12.83
C ASN A 73 -7.67 1.53 11.91
N GLU A 74 -7.72 0.20 11.80
CA GLU A 74 -6.86 -0.56 10.88
C GLU A 74 -7.51 -0.72 9.50
N THR A 75 -7.96 0.40 8.94
CA THR A 75 -8.67 0.41 7.65
C THR A 75 -7.71 0.18 6.50
N VAL A 76 -8.00 -0.81 5.67
CA VAL A 76 -7.19 -1.16 4.50
C VAL A 76 -8.10 -1.34 3.27
N PRO A 77 -7.63 -1.02 2.05
CA PRO A 77 -6.28 -0.56 1.71
C PRO A 77 -6.05 0.90 2.11
N THR A 78 -4.89 1.19 2.71
CA THR A 78 -4.42 2.56 2.93
C THR A 78 -3.19 2.77 2.05
N VAL A 79 -3.17 3.84 1.26
CA VAL A 79 -2.09 4.16 0.33
C VAL A 79 -1.43 5.45 0.77
N PHE A 80 -0.11 5.46 0.94
CA PHE A 80 0.66 6.66 1.20
C PHE A 80 1.31 7.14 -0.09
N VAL A 81 1.11 8.42 -0.41
CA VAL A 81 1.69 9.10 -1.57
C VAL A 81 2.34 10.38 -1.08
N ALA A 82 3.65 10.56 -1.33
CA ALA A 82 4.40 11.72 -0.86
C ALA A 82 4.18 12.04 0.63
N GLY A 83 4.12 10.99 1.47
CA GLY A 83 3.88 11.11 2.92
C GLY A 83 2.42 11.37 3.33
N ARG A 84 1.48 11.51 2.38
CA ARG A 84 0.05 11.70 2.67
C ARG A 84 -0.70 10.37 2.61
N PRO A 85 -1.45 9.98 3.67
CA PRO A 85 -2.29 8.81 3.64
C PRO A 85 -3.59 9.05 2.86
N HIS A 86 -3.99 8.06 2.08
CA HIS A 86 -5.25 7.99 1.36
C HIS A 86 -5.93 6.66 1.69
N VAL A 87 -7.11 6.73 2.26
CA VAL A 87 -7.86 5.56 2.74
C VAL A 87 -8.80 5.10 1.64
N ASN A 88 -8.70 3.82 1.27
CA ASN A 88 -9.48 3.19 0.21
C ASN A 88 -9.58 4.04 -1.08
N PRO A 89 -8.45 4.47 -1.66
CA PRO A 89 -8.47 5.30 -2.86
C PRO A 89 -8.91 4.51 -4.09
N ASP A 90 -9.39 5.23 -5.10
CA ASP A 90 -9.73 4.65 -6.38
C ASP A 90 -8.50 4.04 -7.08
N PRO A 91 -8.61 2.82 -7.65
CA PRO A 91 -7.49 2.18 -8.35
C PRO A 91 -6.95 2.99 -9.53
N GLU A 92 -7.81 3.76 -10.19
CA GLU A 92 -7.40 4.64 -11.29
C GLU A 92 -6.56 5.81 -10.76
N TRP A 93 -6.98 6.45 -9.67
CA TRP A 93 -6.19 7.47 -9.00
C TRP A 93 -4.82 6.95 -8.57
N VAL A 94 -4.74 5.75 -7.97
CA VAL A 94 -3.45 5.14 -7.58
C VAL A 94 -2.55 4.91 -8.81
N ARG A 95 -3.16 4.61 -9.96
CA ARG A 95 -2.43 4.41 -11.22
C ARG A 95 -1.84 5.72 -11.73
N GLU A 96 -2.52 6.84 -11.57
CA GLU A 96 -2.00 8.17 -11.91
C GLU A 96 -0.80 8.52 -11.03
N GLN A 97 -0.82 8.17 -9.75
CA GLN A 97 0.32 8.41 -8.83
C GLN A 97 1.57 7.59 -9.17
N LEU A 98 1.46 6.54 -10.00
CA LEU A 98 2.62 5.76 -10.47
C LEU A 98 3.34 6.40 -11.66
N PHE A 99 2.66 7.32 -12.35
CA PHE A 99 3.18 8.05 -13.49
C PHE A 99 2.83 9.53 -13.30
N PRO A 100 3.39 10.21 -12.27
CA PRO A 100 3.18 11.64 -12.16
C PRO A 100 3.68 12.25 -13.46
N SER A 101 2.76 12.84 -14.23
CA SER A 101 3.10 13.59 -15.45
C SER A 101 4.15 14.62 -15.05
N ALA A 102 5.33 14.52 -15.67
CA ALA A 102 6.39 15.51 -15.54
C ALA A 102 5.93 16.88 -16.03
#